data_AF-A0A1B5Z9V8-F1
#
_entry.id   AF-A0A1B5Z9V8-F1
#
_cell.length_a   1.000
_cell.length_b   1.000
_cell.length_c   1.000
_cell.angle_alpha   90.00
_cell.angle_beta   90.00
_cell.angle_gamma   90.00
#
_symmetry.space_group_name_H-M   'P 1'
#
loop_
_entity.id
_entity.type
_entity.pdbx_description
1 polymer ?
#
loop_
_entity_poly.entity_id
_entity_poly.type
_entity_poly.pdbx_seq_one_letter_code
_entity_poly.pdbx_strand_id
1 'polypeptide(L)'
;SLSLSADSWSWKFEPSGMYSVKSAYLSLLGEVQGGTVRPVAQITVLASLWKSWAPLKVVVFSWKLLQDRIPSRLNLLRRRVFPNPESALCALCGLSGESSAHLFISCPVVSSI
;
A
#
# COMPACT_ATOMS: atom_id res chain seq x y z
N SER A 1 34.42 -3.52 -24.61
CA SER A 1 35.61 -4.03 -23.90
C SER A 1 35.19 -4.36 -22.48
N LEU A 2 35.39 -5.59 -22.03
CA LEU A 2 35.13 -5.98 -20.64
C LEU A 2 36.38 -5.70 -19.82
N SER A 3 36.21 -5.07 -18.65
CA SER A 3 37.32 -4.78 -17.73
C SER A 3 37.77 -6.06 -17.01
N LEU A 4 39.07 -6.18 -16.70
CA LEU A 4 39.61 -7.21 -15.80
C LEU A 4 39.49 -6.80 -14.31
N SER A 5 39.00 -5.60 -14.01
CA SER A 5 38.76 -5.15 -12.64
C SER A 5 37.59 -5.92 -12.01
N ALA A 6 37.70 -6.22 -10.71
CA ALA A 6 36.60 -6.77 -9.94
C ALA A 6 35.39 -5.81 -9.92
N ASP A 7 34.18 -6.36 -10.00
CA ASP A 7 32.95 -5.60 -9.88
C ASP A 7 32.78 -5.03 -8.47
N SER A 8 32.25 -3.81 -8.39
CA SER A 8 31.97 -3.15 -7.12
C SER A 8 30.56 -2.56 -7.10
N TRP A 9 29.89 -2.62 -5.95
CA TRP A 9 28.61 -1.96 -5.74
C TRP A 9 28.81 -0.44 -5.63
N SER A 10 28.03 0.33 -6.38
CA SER A 10 27.96 1.79 -6.24
C SER A 10 26.52 2.24 -6.02
N TRP A 11 26.36 3.19 -5.10
CA TRP A 11 25.09 3.81 -4.81
C TRP A 11 24.76 4.88 -5.85
N LYS A 12 23.78 4.60 -6.71
CA LYS A 12 23.43 5.47 -7.85
C LYS A 12 22.92 6.87 -7.50
N PHE A 13 22.48 7.07 -6.25
CA PHE A 13 21.88 8.33 -5.81
C PHE A 13 22.84 9.24 -5.04
N GLU A 14 24.15 8.98 -5.13
CA GLU A 14 25.19 9.85 -4.60
C GLU A 14 26.39 9.85 -5.54
N PRO A 15 26.94 11.02 -5.95
CA PRO A 15 28.09 11.06 -6.86
C PRO A 15 29.34 10.37 -6.32
N SER A 16 29.47 10.24 -5.00
CA SER A 16 30.56 9.49 -4.35
C SER A 16 30.42 7.97 -4.52
N GLY A 17 29.26 7.48 -4.98
CA GLY A 17 28.93 6.06 -5.03
C GLY A 17 28.72 5.43 -3.65
N MET A 18 28.78 6.19 -2.56
CA MET A 18 28.60 5.67 -1.20
C MET A 18 27.14 5.71 -0.76
N TYR A 19 26.72 4.64 -0.09
CA TYR A 19 25.39 4.57 0.53
C TYR A 19 25.30 5.46 1.77
N SER A 20 24.16 6.13 1.95
CA SER A 20 23.76 6.69 3.24
C SER A 20 22.26 6.53 3.44
N VAL A 21 21.82 6.46 4.70
CA VAL A 21 20.39 6.44 5.04
C VAL A 21 19.68 7.68 4.49
N LYS A 22 20.36 8.84 4.50
CA LYS A 22 19.85 10.11 3.99
C LYS A 22 19.60 10.07 2.49
N SER A 23 20.60 9.65 1.69
CA SER A 23 20.46 9.60 0.23
C SER A 23 19.44 8.55 -0.21
N ALA A 24 19.34 7.42 0.51
CA ALA A 24 18.28 6.43 0.31
C ALA A 24 16.87 6.96 0.66
N TYR A 25 16.74 7.68 1.77
CA TYR A 25 15.45 8.27 2.14
C TYR A 25 15.00 9.33 1.13
N LEU A 26 15.91 10.21 0.70
CA LEU A 26 15.61 11.24 -0.29
C LEU A 26 15.28 10.65 -1.67
N SER A 27 15.97 9.59 -2.09
CA SER A 27 15.63 8.92 -3.36
C SER A 27 14.24 8.32 -3.31
N LEU A 28 13.87 7.68 -2.20
CA LEU A 28 12.51 7.16 -1.99
C LEU A 28 11.47 8.28 -1.99
N LEU A 29 11.75 9.41 -1.34
CA LEU A 29 10.84 10.55 -1.35
C LEU A 29 10.67 11.16 -2.75
N GLY A 30 11.75 11.26 -3.53
CA GLY A 30 11.70 11.74 -4.91
C GLY A 30 10.88 10.83 -5.82
N GLU A 31 11.00 9.51 -5.66
CA GLU A 31 10.14 8.54 -6.35
C GLU A 31 8.67 8.61 -5.87
N VAL A 32 8.45 8.91 -4.59
CA VAL A 32 7.10 9.12 -4.03
C VAL A 32 6.43 10.39 -4.54
N GLN A 33 7.17 11.40 -5.02
CA GLN A 33 6.58 12.58 -5.67
C GLN A 33 5.93 12.27 -7.03
N GLY A 34 6.26 11.12 -7.66
CA GLY A 34 5.49 10.56 -8.77
C GLY A 34 4.21 9.81 -8.35
N GLY A 35 3.97 9.70 -7.03
CA GLY A 35 2.76 9.13 -6.46
C GLY A 35 1.58 10.08 -6.58
N THR A 36 0.42 9.55 -6.98
CA THR A 36 -0.87 10.25 -7.06
C THR A 36 -1.04 11.25 -5.92
N VAL A 37 -1.07 12.55 -6.24
CA VAL A 37 -1.39 13.62 -5.28
C VAL A 37 -2.72 13.26 -4.64
N ARG A 38 -2.72 13.03 -3.33
CA ARG A 38 -3.94 12.67 -2.62
C ARG A 38 -4.85 13.88 -2.51
N PRO A 39 -6.16 13.75 -2.78
CA PRO A 39 -7.10 14.83 -2.54
C PRO A 39 -7.00 15.30 -1.08
N VAL A 40 -7.02 16.62 -0.87
CA VAL A 40 -6.94 17.24 0.48
C VAL A 40 -7.98 16.64 1.42
N ALA A 41 -9.20 16.38 0.93
CA ALA A 41 -10.26 15.74 1.71
C ALA A 41 -9.83 14.38 2.31
N GLN A 42 -9.10 13.55 1.56
CA GLN A 42 -8.61 12.26 2.07
C GLN A 42 -7.55 12.46 3.16
N ILE A 43 -6.69 13.46 3.03
CA ILE A 43 -5.66 13.79 4.03
C ILE A 43 -6.34 14.21 5.35
N THR A 44 -7.33 15.09 5.26
CA THR A 44 -8.10 15.57 6.42
C THR A 44 -8.81 14.43 7.15
N VAL A 45 -9.47 13.52 6.42
CA VAL A 45 -10.16 12.37 7.02
C VAL A 45 -9.19 11.42 7.73
N LEU A 46 -8.03 11.14 7.14
CA LEU A 46 -7.04 10.30 7.81
C LEU A 46 -6.43 10.98 9.03
N ALA A 47 -6.22 12.30 8.98
CA ALA A 47 -5.70 13.06 10.11
C ALA A 47 -6.69 13.13 11.27
N SER A 48 -8.00 13.24 11.00
CA SER A 48 -9.02 13.24 12.05
C SER A 48 -9.15 11.88 12.74
N LEU A 49 -8.97 10.78 12.00
CA LEU A 49 -9.00 9.42 12.55
C LEU A 49 -7.96 9.22 13.67
N TRP A 50 -6.76 9.77 13.51
CA TRP A 50 -5.70 9.72 14.53
C TRP A 50 -5.99 10.53 15.79
N LYS A 51 -6.97 11.44 15.74
CA LYS A 51 -7.43 12.21 16.90
C LYS A 51 -8.60 11.54 17.63
N SER A 52 -9.09 10.40 17.13
CA SER A 52 -10.21 9.70 17.76
C SER A 52 -9.82 9.06 19.10
N TRP A 53 -10.80 8.85 19.98
CA TRP A 53 -10.62 8.19 21.27
C TRP A 53 -10.67 6.66 21.16
N ALA A 54 -10.74 6.14 19.94
CA ALA A 54 -10.79 4.70 19.71
C ALA A 54 -9.44 4.06 20.11
N PRO A 55 -9.45 2.80 20.57
CA PRO A 55 -8.21 2.07 20.81
C PRO A 55 -7.31 2.06 19.56
N LEU A 56 -5.98 2.10 19.75
CA LEU A 56 -5.01 2.19 18.65
C LEU A 56 -5.22 1.13 17.56
N LYS A 57 -5.61 -0.10 17.95
CA LYS A 57 -5.91 -1.18 17.00
C LYS A 57 -7.03 -0.82 16.02
N VAL A 58 -8.06 -0.09 16.48
CA VAL A 58 -9.19 0.36 15.67
C VAL A 58 -8.72 1.48 14.74
N VAL A 59 -8.00 2.46 15.28
CA VAL A 59 -7.44 3.59 14.50
C VAL A 59 -6.55 3.06 13.36
N VAL A 60 -5.61 2.16 13.68
CA VAL A 60 -4.70 1.56 12.68
C VAL A 60 -5.47 0.74 11.64
N PHE A 61 -6.47 -0.04 12.08
CA PHE A 61 -7.31 -0.81 11.17
C PHE A 61 -8.07 0.10 10.20
N SER A 62 -8.80 1.10 10.71
CA SER A 62 -9.56 2.07 9.92
C SER A 62 -8.64 2.88 8.99
N TRP A 63 -7.44 3.25 9.44
CA TRP A 63 -6.47 3.98 8.62
C TRP A 63 -5.99 3.14 7.44
N LYS A 64 -5.76 1.83 7.65
CA LYS A 64 -5.45 0.89 6.56
C LYS A 64 -6.67 0.69 5.65
N LEU A 65 -7.86 0.55 6.22
CA LEU A 65 -9.10 0.30 5.49
C LEU A 65 -9.43 1.44 4.52
N LEU A 66 -9.41 2.69 4.99
CA LEU A 66 -9.71 3.89 4.18
C LEU A 66 -8.71 4.12 3.04
N GLN A 67 -7.55 3.45 3.09
CA GLN A 67 -6.52 3.51 2.06
C GLN A 67 -6.50 2.26 1.17
N ASP A 68 -7.46 1.35 1.36
CA ASP A 68 -7.49 0.05 0.71
C ASP A 68 -6.15 -0.70 0.89
N ARG A 69 -5.63 -0.72 2.13
CA ARG A 69 -4.35 -1.35 2.51
C ARG A 69 -4.51 -2.51 3.50
N ILE A 70 -5.73 -2.99 3.71
CA ILE A 70 -5.97 -4.24 4.45
C ILE A 70 -5.62 -5.45 3.56
N PRO A 71 -5.38 -6.64 4.12
CA PRO A 71 -5.07 -7.85 3.35
C PRO A 71 -6.32 -8.44 2.67
N SER A 72 -7.08 -7.64 1.94
CA SER A 72 -8.16 -8.12 1.08
C SER A 72 -7.60 -8.93 -0.08
N ARG A 73 -8.37 -9.86 -0.65
CA ARG A 73 -7.83 -10.72 -1.71
C ARG A 73 -7.38 -9.97 -2.96
N LEU A 74 -8.04 -8.86 -3.34
CA LEU A 74 -7.54 -8.01 -4.44
C LEU A 74 -6.23 -7.31 -4.10
N ASN A 75 -5.98 -6.95 -2.84
CA ASN A 75 -4.69 -6.39 -2.41
C ASN A 75 -3.59 -7.44 -2.40
N LEU A 76 -3.90 -8.67 -1.97
CA LEU A 76 -2.97 -9.80 -1.99
C LEU A 76 -2.61 -10.18 -3.43
N LEU A 77 -3.58 -10.18 -4.34
CA LEU A 77 -3.34 -10.37 -5.78
C LEU A 77 -2.42 -9.28 -6.35
N ARG A 78 -2.69 -8.00 -6.08
CA ARG A 78 -1.83 -6.87 -6.51
C ARG A 78 -0.39 -7.01 -6.01
N ARG A 79 -0.19 -7.61 -4.84
CA ARG A 79 1.12 -7.89 -4.25
C ARG A 79 1.73 -9.22 -4.70
N ARG A 80 1.10 -9.90 -5.66
CA ARG A 80 1.54 -11.20 -6.21
C ARG A 80 1.63 -12.31 -5.15
N VAL A 81 0.83 -12.21 -4.09
CA VAL A 81 0.67 -13.27 -3.08
C VAL A 81 -0.21 -14.39 -3.64
N PHE A 82 -1.25 -14.03 -4.41
CA PHE A 82 -2.07 -15.00 -5.12
C PHE A 82 -1.58 -15.25 -6.55
N PRO A 83 -1.63 -16.50 -7.02
CA PRO A 83 -1.11 -16.88 -8.32
C PRO A 83 -2.04 -16.51 -9.48
N ASN A 84 -3.36 -16.42 -9.24
CA ASN A 84 -4.34 -16.16 -10.29
C ASN A 84 -5.41 -15.15 -9.86
N PRO A 85 -6.03 -14.41 -10.81
CA PRO A 85 -7.09 -13.46 -10.51
C PRO A 85 -8.35 -14.09 -9.92
N GLU A 86 -8.65 -15.34 -10.24
CA GLU A 86 -9.82 -16.08 -9.73
C GLU A 86 -9.76 -16.29 -8.21
N SER A 87 -8.55 -16.34 -7.63
CA SER A 87 -8.33 -16.38 -6.19
C SER A 87 -8.73 -15.08 -5.47
N ALA A 88 -9.05 -14.00 -6.21
CA ALA A 88 -9.37 -12.70 -5.65
C ALA A 88 -10.88 -12.46 -5.44
N LEU A 89 -11.74 -13.44 -5.70
CA LEU A 89 -13.18 -13.34 -5.40
C LEU A 89 -13.43 -13.18 -3.90
N CYS A 90 -14.49 -12.46 -3.53
CA CYS A 90 -14.89 -12.24 -2.14
C CYS A 90 -15.10 -13.56 -1.39
N ALA A 91 -14.45 -13.69 -0.23
CA ALA A 91 -14.62 -14.87 0.63
C ALA A 91 -16.05 -15.03 1.20
N LEU A 92 -16.82 -13.95 1.24
CA LEU A 92 -18.18 -13.95 1.80
C LEU A 92 -19.23 -14.31 0.75
N CYS A 93 -19.27 -13.60 -0.38
CA CYS A 93 -20.32 -13.80 -1.39
C CYS A 93 -19.85 -14.58 -2.63
N GLY A 94 -18.55 -14.63 -2.92
CA GLY A 94 -18.02 -15.25 -4.14
C GLY A 94 -18.38 -14.57 -5.48
N LEU A 95 -19.15 -13.47 -5.47
CA LEU A 95 -19.72 -12.87 -6.70
C LEU A 95 -18.82 -11.85 -7.38
N SER A 96 -18.01 -11.12 -6.60
CA SER A 96 -17.12 -10.07 -7.13
C SER A 96 -15.79 -10.07 -6.39
N GLY A 97 -14.79 -9.38 -6.95
CA GLY A 97 -13.47 -9.26 -6.34
C GLY A 97 -13.52 -8.64 -4.93
N GLU A 98 -12.72 -9.19 -4.02
CA GLU A 98 -12.64 -8.75 -2.63
C GLU A 98 -11.82 -7.46 -2.49
N SER A 99 -12.49 -6.32 -2.56
CA SER A 99 -11.91 -5.02 -2.17
C SER A 99 -12.35 -4.61 -0.77
N SER A 100 -11.68 -3.62 -0.18
CA SER A 100 -12.12 -3.03 1.10
C SER A 100 -13.55 -2.48 1.01
N ALA A 101 -13.89 -1.80 -0.09
CA ALA A 101 -15.23 -1.25 -0.28
C ALA A 101 -16.28 -2.36 -0.42
N HIS A 102 -15.95 -3.43 -1.16
CA HIS A 102 -16.87 -4.56 -1.26
C HIS A 102 -17.09 -5.22 0.09
N LEU A 103 -16.01 -5.57 0.80
CA LEU A 103 -16.10 -6.32 2.05
C LEU A 103 -16.87 -5.58 3.16
N PHE A 104 -16.86 -4.25 3.18
CA PHE A 104 -17.48 -3.46 4.26
C PHE A 104 -18.71 -2.65 3.86
N ILE A 105 -19.03 -2.51 2.57
CA ILE A 105 -20.10 -1.60 2.10
C ILE A 105 -21.04 -2.30 1.13
N SER A 106 -20.52 -2.92 0.06
CA SER A 106 -21.34 -3.40 -1.06
C SER A 106 -21.49 -4.91 -1.18
N CYS A 107 -20.89 -5.69 -0.27
CA CYS A 107 -21.08 -7.14 -0.25
C CYS A 107 -22.53 -7.46 0.14
N PRO A 108 -23.26 -8.26 -0.66
CA PRO A 108 -24.67 -8.58 -0.38
C PRO A 108 -24.87 -9.35 0.93
N VAL A 109 -23.84 -10.05 1.42
CA VAL A 109 -23.86 -10.74 2.72
C VAL A 109 -23.75 -9.74 3.88
N VAL A 110 -23.08 -8.61 3.68
CA VAL A 110 -22.90 -7.57 4.69
C VAL A 110 -24.01 -6.53 4.64
N SER A 111 -24.47 -6.17 3.44
CA SER A 111 -25.55 -5.20 3.26
C SER A 111 -26.94 -5.73 3.61
N SER A 112 -27.06 -7.04 3.86
CA SER A 112 -28.30 -7.68 4.32
C SER A 112 -28.44 -7.75 5.84
N ILE A 113 -27.43 -7.27 6.57
CA ILE A 113 -27.38 -7.15 8.04
C ILE A 113 -27.78 -5.73 8.43
#